data_AF-A0A8S1MTG8-F1
#
_entry.id   AF-A0A8S1MTG8-F1
#
_cell.length_a   1.000
_cell.length_b   1.000
_cell.length_c   1.000
_cell.angle_alpha   90.00
_cell.angle_beta   90.00
_cell.angle_gamma   90.00
#
_symmetry.space_group_name_H-M   'P 1'
#
loop_
_entity.id
_entity.type
_entity.pdbx_description
1 polymer ?
#
loop_
_entity_poly.entity_id
_entity_poly.type
_entity_poly.pdbx_seq_one_letter_code
_entity_poly.pdbx_strand_id
1 'polypeptide(L)'
;MSSKRKQVKLESEKKIKQEESNYEDSFNESNDEEPKSTGKQKTRHDNSLSVLTKKFVELIKHSEELTIDLNVAVNDLGVQKRRIYDITNVLEGIGYIEKISKNKIKWVGATDDPLLETELRQIKQELEALQDEEKTIDYWIEYLQKNLQEKFQSDPEVAKYTFLTHDDFKELSKSQQTDHKGEALFIITAPKGTSVETPQENNPEYPYQVYLNSSKVQGQNNEIQVYICSDENYPIEYEKKQK
;
A
#
# COMPACT_ATOMS: atom_id res chain seq x y z
N MET A 1 -16.41 35.13 -4.36
CA MET A 1 -17.26 33.91 -4.22
C MET A 1 -16.79 32.94 -3.12
N SER A 2 -15.50 32.95 -2.71
CA SER A 2 -14.96 32.02 -1.70
C SER A 2 -15.26 32.39 -0.23
N SER A 3 -15.28 33.69 0.14
CA SER A 3 -15.50 34.10 1.55
C SER A 3 -16.91 33.87 2.09
N LYS A 4 -17.95 33.93 1.25
CA LYS A 4 -19.34 33.66 1.68
C LYS A 4 -19.56 32.17 2.04
N ARG A 5 -18.90 31.24 1.34
CA ARG A 5 -18.99 29.79 1.67
C ARG A 5 -18.27 29.44 2.97
N LYS A 6 -17.14 30.10 3.27
CA LYS A 6 -16.44 29.92 4.56
C LYS A 6 -17.24 30.49 5.75
N GLN A 7 -17.93 31.60 5.57
CA GLN A 7 -18.82 32.15 6.62
C GLN A 7 -20.02 31.23 6.90
N VAL A 8 -20.67 30.71 5.86
CA VAL A 8 -21.81 29.78 6.02
C VAL A 8 -21.39 28.50 6.76
N LYS A 9 -20.17 27.99 6.50
CA LYS A 9 -19.65 26.79 7.17
C LYS A 9 -19.29 27.04 8.65
N LEU A 10 -18.72 28.20 8.97
CA LEU A 10 -18.45 28.58 10.36
C LEU A 10 -19.73 28.89 11.15
N GLU A 11 -20.76 29.44 10.52
CA GLU A 11 -22.05 29.69 11.16
C GLU A 11 -22.82 28.38 11.41
N SER A 12 -22.77 27.40 10.49
CA SER A 12 -23.33 26.07 10.72
C SER A 12 -22.62 25.32 11.84
N GLU A 13 -21.29 25.38 11.91
CA GLU A 13 -20.51 24.72 12.97
C GLU A 13 -20.71 25.38 14.35
N LYS A 14 -20.91 26.71 14.40
CA LYS A 14 -21.26 27.41 15.64
C LYS A 14 -22.69 27.13 16.10
N LYS A 15 -23.63 26.94 15.17
CA LYS A 15 -25.01 26.59 15.47
C LYS A 15 -25.13 25.16 16.03
N ILE A 16 -24.35 24.23 15.48
CA ILE A 16 -24.25 22.84 15.98
C ILE A 16 -23.64 22.82 17.39
N LYS A 17 -22.59 23.60 17.67
CA LYS A 17 -21.98 23.67 19.00
C LYS A 17 -22.85 24.36 20.06
N GLN A 18 -23.68 25.34 19.68
CA GLN A 18 -24.67 25.95 20.58
C GLN A 18 -25.86 25.01 20.86
N GLU A 19 -26.22 24.15 19.90
CA GLU A 19 -27.23 23.10 20.09
C GLU A 19 -26.70 21.92 20.94
N GLU A 20 -25.40 21.61 20.90
CA GLU A 20 -24.75 20.62 21.78
C GLU A 20 -24.66 21.09 23.26
N SER A 21 -24.50 22.38 23.54
CA SER A 21 -24.48 22.89 24.93
C SER A 21 -25.86 22.98 25.58
N ASN A 22 -26.94 22.98 24.79
CA ASN A 22 -28.32 22.90 25.30
C ASN A 22 -28.79 21.44 25.50
N TYR A 23 -27.87 20.47 25.38
CA TYR A 23 -28.19 19.04 25.41
C TYR A 23 -28.15 18.41 26.81
N GLU A 24 -27.60 19.10 27.82
CA GLU A 24 -27.45 18.53 29.18
C GLU A 24 -28.45 19.03 30.22
N ASP A 25 -29.29 20.04 29.93
CA ASP A 25 -30.26 20.53 30.90
C ASP A 25 -31.69 20.47 30.36
N SER A 26 -32.58 19.90 31.16
CA SER A 26 -34.00 19.60 30.88
C SER A 26 -34.30 18.37 30.03
N PHE A 27 -34.40 17.19 30.67
CA PHE A 27 -35.71 16.54 30.86
C PHE A 27 -35.56 15.30 31.77
N ASN A 28 -35.63 15.52 33.08
CA ASN A 28 -35.90 14.47 34.06
C ASN A 28 -37.42 14.51 34.32
N GLU A 29 -38.21 14.00 33.38
CA GLU A 29 -39.63 13.77 33.62
C GLU A 29 -39.92 12.28 33.42
N SER A 30 -40.03 11.63 34.57
CA SER A 30 -40.31 10.23 34.76
C SER A 30 -41.64 9.85 34.12
N ASN A 31 -41.60 8.93 33.17
CA ASN A 31 -42.75 8.11 32.82
C ASN A 31 -42.36 6.64 33.06
N ASP A 32 -42.39 6.27 34.34
CA ASP A 32 -42.43 4.87 34.78
C ASP A 32 -43.88 4.38 34.65
N GLU A 33 -44.30 4.02 33.44
CA GLU A 33 -45.42 3.08 33.29
C GLU A 33 -44.86 1.74 32.78
N GLU A 34 -44.72 0.80 33.71
CA GLU A 34 -44.49 -0.62 33.40
C GLU A 34 -45.70 -1.19 32.64
N PRO A 35 -45.53 -1.77 31.44
CA PRO A 35 -46.54 -2.63 30.88
C PRO A 35 -46.54 -3.96 31.65
N LYS A 36 -47.68 -4.26 32.30
CA LYS A 36 -47.94 -5.52 33.00
C LYS A 36 -47.57 -6.73 32.14
N SER A 37 -46.61 -7.50 32.64
CA SER A 37 -46.12 -8.77 32.11
C SER A 37 -47.25 -9.81 32.03
N THR A 38 -47.64 -10.18 30.81
CA THR A 38 -48.25 -11.47 30.51
C THR A 38 -47.13 -12.42 30.04
N GLY A 39 -47.11 -13.61 30.65
CA GLY A 39 -45.95 -14.48 30.71
C GLY A 39 -45.36 -14.92 29.35
N LYS A 40 -44.08 -14.60 29.18
CA LYS A 40 -43.04 -15.41 28.53
C LYS A 40 -41.70 -14.84 28.97
N GLN A 41 -40.88 -15.62 29.70
CA GLN A 41 -39.55 -15.16 30.11
C GLN A 41 -38.68 -14.96 28.85
N LYS A 42 -38.58 -13.71 28.38
CA LYS A 42 -37.61 -13.31 27.36
C LYS A 42 -36.22 -13.54 27.95
N THR A 43 -35.43 -14.37 27.30
CA THR A 43 -34.08 -14.72 27.76
C THR A 43 -33.15 -13.52 27.55
N ARG A 44 -32.06 -13.41 28.32
CA ARG A 44 -31.06 -12.33 28.17
C ARG A 44 -30.54 -12.17 26.73
N HIS A 45 -30.55 -13.25 25.95
CA HIS A 45 -30.14 -13.28 24.55
C HIS A 45 -31.08 -12.47 23.63
N ASP A 46 -32.38 -12.44 23.92
CA ASP A 46 -33.39 -11.77 23.10
C ASP A 46 -33.28 -10.23 23.13
N ASN A 47 -32.56 -9.71 24.12
CA ASN A 47 -32.26 -8.28 24.32
C ASN A 47 -30.80 -7.91 23.99
N SER A 48 -30.04 -8.82 23.38
CA SER A 48 -28.68 -8.50 22.93
C SER A 48 -28.69 -7.44 21.82
N LEU A 49 -27.67 -6.57 21.80
CA LEU A 49 -27.56 -5.50 20.80
C LEU A 49 -27.56 -6.07 19.38
N SER A 50 -26.90 -7.19 19.13
CA SER A 50 -26.88 -7.84 17.81
C SER A 50 -28.26 -8.28 17.33
N VAL A 51 -29.11 -8.81 18.22
CA VAL A 51 -30.49 -9.19 17.90
C VAL A 51 -31.36 -7.96 17.66
N LEU A 52 -31.21 -6.92 18.49
CA LEU A 52 -31.93 -5.67 18.31
C LEU A 52 -31.52 -4.96 17.02
N THR A 53 -30.23 -4.93 16.69
CA THR A 53 -29.73 -4.37 15.42
C THR A 53 -30.32 -5.12 14.23
N LYS A 54 -30.38 -6.46 14.24
CA LYS A 54 -31.01 -7.22 13.15
C LYS A 54 -32.48 -6.84 12.95
N LYS A 55 -33.27 -6.82 14.03
CA LYS A 55 -34.69 -6.42 13.99
C LYS A 55 -34.87 -4.97 13.55
N PHE A 56 -34.00 -4.07 14.02
CA PHE A 56 -34.01 -2.66 13.64
C PHE A 56 -33.72 -2.46 12.14
N VAL A 57 -32.73 -3.19 11.61
CA VAL A 57 -32.42 -3.18 10.17
C VAL A 57 -33.58 -3.74 9.35
N GLU A 58 -34.22 -4.83 9.79
CA GLU A 58 -35.42 -5.36 9.16
C GLU A 58 -36.55 -4.33 9.15
N LEU A 59 -36.80 -3.63 10.27
CA LEU A 59 -37.83 -2.59 10.36
C LEU A 59 -37.58 -1.44 9.37
N ILE A 60 -36.34 -0.95 9.27
CA ILE A 60 -36.03 0.12 8.31
C ILE A 60 -36.14 -0.38 6.87
N LYS A 61 -35.68 -1.60 6.57
CA LYS A 61 -35.74 -2.15 5.21
C LYS A 61 -37.18 -2.39 4.71
N HIS A 62 -38.13 -2.64 5.60
CA HIS A 62 -39.55 -2.78 5.26
C HIS A 62 -40.34 -1.46 5.35
N SER A 63 -39.71 -0.37 5.82
CA SER A 63 -40.34 0.94 5.92
C SER A 63 -40.37 1.69 4.58
N GLU A 64 -41.37 2.55 4.41
CA GLU A 64 -41.47 3.42 3.25
C GLU A 64 -40.27 4.39 3.18
N GLU A 65 -39.72 4.56 1.98
CA GLU A 65 -38.54 5.39 1.69
C GLU A 65 -37.25 4.98 2.42
N LEU A 66 -37.20 3.79 3.02
CA LEU A 66 -36.08 3.34 3.87
C LEU A 66 -35.83 4.29 5.05
N THR A 67 -36.90 4.89 5.60
CA THR A 67 -36.82 5.82 6.72
C THR A 67 -37.64 5.36 7.91
N ILE A 68 -37.12 5.56 9.13
CA ILE A 68 -37.83 5.19 10.36
C ILE A 68 -37.86 6.35 11.36
N ASP A 69 -38.97 6.45 12.09
CA ASP A 69 -39.06 7.29 13.28
C ASP A 69 -38.54 6.51 14.50
N LEU A 70 -37.63 7.11 15.26
CA LEU A 70 -37.00 6.48 16.41
C LEU A 70 -38.02 6.11 17.50
N ASN A 71 -39.12 6.84 17.64
CA ASN A 71 -40.17 6.51 18.61
C ASN A 71 -41.00 5.29 18.16
N VAL A 72 -41.20 5.12 16.84
CA VAL A 72 -41.82 3.91 16.28
C VAL A 72 -40.92 2.70 16.52
N ALA A 73 -39.62 2.84 16.27
CA ALA A 73 -38.64 1.79 16.55
C ALA A 73 -38.61 1.39 18.04
N VAL A 74 -38.73 2.35 18.97
CA VAL A 74 -38.84 2.08 20.42
C VAL A 74 -40.03 1.16 20.72
N ASN A 75 -41.19 1.45 20.12
CA ASN A 75 -42.42 0.69 20.34
C ASN A 75 -42.34 -0.71 19.71
N ASP A 76 -41.87 -0.81 18.46
CA ASP A 76 -41.83 -2.07 17.71
C ASP A 76 -40.79 -3.06 18.26
N LEU A 77 -39.62 -2.55 18.66
CA LEU A 77 -38.62 -3.39 19.32
C LEU A 77 -38.96 -3.66 20.80
N GLY A 78 -39.84 -2.85 21.40
CA GLY A 78 -40.22 -2.95 22.81
C GLY A 78 -39.04 -2.72 23.75
N VAL A 79 -38.18 -1.74 23.43
CA VAL A 79 -36.95 -1.44 24.17
C VAL A 79 -36.88 0.03 24.57
N GLN A 80 -36.09 0.35 25.59
CA GLN A 80 -35.86 1.74 26.03
C GLN A 80 -35.15 2.55 24.93
N LYS A 81 -35.45 3.86 24.85
CA LYS A 81 -34.87 4.79 23.86
C LYS A 81 -33.34 4.80 23.86
N ARG A 82 -32.71 4.54 25.00
CA ARG A 82 -31.25 4.39 25.11
C ARG A 82 -30.68 3.28 24.21
N ARG A 83 -31.40 2.17 24.04
CA ARG A 83 -30.97 1.05 23.19
C ARG A 83 -31.01 1.41 21.71
N ILE A 84 -31.93 2.27 21.28
CA ILE A 84 -31.95 2.78 19.91
C ILE A 84 -30.68 3.57 19.61
N TYR A 85 -30.20 4.40 20.55
CA TYR A 85 -28.94 5.13 20.37
C TYR A 85 -27.71 4.23 20.30
N ASP A 86 -27.68 3.12 21.04
CA ASP A 86 -26.60 2.13 20.90
C ASP A 86 -26.53 1.59 19.46
N ILE A 87 -27.69 1.35 18.83
CA ILE A 87 -27.78 0.85 17.46
C ILE A 87 -27.42 1.95 16.45
N THR A 88 -28.01 3.14 16.58
CA THR A 88 -27.78 4.22 15.63
C THR A 88 -26.35 4.71 15.64
N ASN A 89 -25.69 4.83 16.80
CA ASN A 89 -24.31 5.30 16.86
C ASN A 89 -23.34 4.34 16.12
N VAL A 90 -23.58 3.03 16.21
CA VAL A 90 -22.76 2.04 15.48
C VAL A 90 -23.04 2.11 13.98
N LEU A 91 -24.31 2.14 13.57
CA LEU A 91 -24.67 2.19 12.16
C LEU A 91 -24.27 3.53 11.49
N GLU A 92 -24.33 4.63 12.23
CA GLU A 92 -23.86 5.95 11.79
C GLU A 92 -22.32 5.97 11.70
N GLY A 93 -21.63 5.38 12.69
CA GLY A 93 -20.18 5.25 12.67
C GLY A 93 -19.63 4.44 11.49
N ILE A 94 -20.40 3.47 10.98
CA ILE A 94 -20.08 2.70 9.76
C ILE A 94 -20.58 3.41 8.49
N GLY A 95 -21.43 4.43 8.62
CA GLY A 95 -22.01 5.16 7.48
C GLY A 95 -23.20 4.47 6.81
N TYR A 96 -23.89 3.57 7.52
CA TYR A 96 -25.05 2.83 6.99
C TYR A 96 -26.38 3.54 7.22
N ILE A 97 -26.40 4.58 8.05
CA ILE A 97 -27.58 5.41 8.27
C ILE A 97 -27.20 6.89 8.25
N GLU A 98 -28.16 7.72 7.88
CA GLU A 98 -28.06 9.18 7.94
C GLU A 98 -29.20 9.77 8.77
N LYS A 99 -28.90 10.83 9.52
CA LYS A 99 -29.90 11.55 10.31
C LYS A 99 -30.64 12.57 9.44
N ILE A 100 -31.95 12.38 9.25
CA ILE A 100 -32.81 13.34 8.54
C ILE A 100 -33.29 14.43 9.50
N SER A 101 -33.72 14.05 10.71
CA SER A 101 -34.20 14.97 11.75
C SER A 101 -34.01 14.39 13.14
N LYS A 102 -34.38 15.13 14.20
CA LYS A 102 -34.20 14.71 15.61
C LYS A 102 -34.77 13.30 15.90
N ASN A 103 -35.89 12.94 15.29
CA ASN A 103 -36.55 11.65 15.49
C ASN A 103 -36.62 10.78 14.23
N LYS A 104 -36.01 11.17 13.10
CA LYS A 104 -36.10 10.43 11.83
C LYS A 104 -34.73 10.15 11.23
N ILE A 105 -34.49 8.89 10.88
CA ILE A 105 -33.24 8.45 10.22
C ILE A 105 -33.55 7.71 8.92
N LYS A 106 -32.55 7.63 8.04
CA LYS A 106 -32.61 6.93 6.75
C LYS A 106 -31.56 5.84 6.67
N TRP A 107 -31.89 4.70 6.06
CA TRP A 107 -30.92 3.68 5.70
C TRP A 107 -30.22 4.01 4.38
N VAL A 108 -28.90 3.94 4.40
CA VAL A 108 -28.00 4.23 3.26
C VAL A 108 -26.97 3.10 3.06
N GLY A 109 -26.85 2.17 4.01
CA GLY A 109 -25.85 1.09 4.05
C GLY A 109 -26.07 -0.06 3.06
N ALA A 110 -27.08 0.04 2.21
CA ALA A 110 -27.28 -0.81 1.06
C ALA A 110 -27.86 0.08 -0.02
N THR A 111 -27.05 0.98 -0.56
CA THR A 111 -27.30 1.40 -1.92
C THR A 111 -27.02 0.17 -2.78
N ASP A 112 -28.06 -0.50 -3.25
CA ASP A 112 -28.04 -1.23 -4.52
C ASP A 112 -27.80 -0.20 -5.63
N ASP A 113 -26.72 0.59 -5.53
CA ASP A 113 -26.32 1.57 -6.50
C ASP A 113 -25.72 0.77 -7.65
N PRO A 114 -26.44 0.64 -8.78
CA PRO A 114 -25.94 -0.12 -9.91
C PRO A 114 -24.61 0.45 -10.41
N LEU A 115 -24.34 1.74 -10.16
CA LEU A 115 -23.08 2.38 -10.49
C LEU A 115 -21.92 1.82 -9.65
N LEU A 116 -22.08 1.74 -8.32
CA LEU A 116 -21.05 1.22 -7.42
C LEU A 116 -20.78 -0.26 -7.65
N GLU A 117 -21.82 -1.06 -7.92
CA GLU A 117 -21.66 -2.48 -8.25
C GLU A 117 -20.92 -2.66 -9.59
N THR A 118 -21.20 -1.80 -10.57
CA THR A 118 -20.50 -1.79 -11.86
C THR A 118 -19.03 -1.40 -11.69
N GLU A 119 -18.73 -0.37 -10.91
CA GLU A 119 -17.35 0.05 -10.59
C GLU A 119 -16.58 -1.06 -9.88
N LEU A 120 -17.18 -1.69 -8.86
CA LEU A 120 -16.57 -2.83 -8.16
C LEU A 120 -16.29 -3.99 -9.12
N ARG A 121 -17.18 -4.25 -10.08
CA ARG A 121 -16.98 -5.29 -11.08
C ARG A 121 -15.85 -4.95 -12.04
N GLN A 122 -15.75 -3.71 -12.50
CA GLN A 122 -14.67 -3.23 -13.37
C GLN A 122 -13.32 -3.34 -12.67
N ILE A 123 -13.22 -2.85 -11.42
CA ILE A 123 -11.99 -2.92 -10.63
C ILE A 123 -11.56 -4.37 -10.41
N LYS A 124 -12.50 -5.28 -10.13
CA LYS A 124 -12.19 -6.71 -9.97
C LYS A 124 -11.67 -7.33 -11.27
N GLN A 125 -12.25 -6.97 -12.43
CA GLN A 125 -11.79 -7.45 -13.73
C GLN A 125 -10.41 -6.91 -14.07
N GLU A 126 -10.14 -5.63 -13.80
CA GLU A 126 -8.83 -5.02 -14.00
C GLU A 126 -7.77 -5.67 -13.11
N LEU A 127 -8.11 -5.94 -11.85
CA LEU A 127 -7.23 -6.61 -10.91
C LEU A 127 -6.89 -8.04 -11.38
N GLU A 128 -7.87 -8.79 -11.87
CA GLU A 128 -7.65 -10.13 -12.43
C GLU A 128 -6.75 -10.09 -13.68
N ALA A 129 -7.00 -9.14 -14.59
CA ALA A 129 -6.19 -8.96 -15.78
C ALA A 129 -4.73 -8.61 -15.46
N LEU A 130 -4.51 -7.69 -14.52
CA LEU A 130 -3.17 -7.32 -14.04
C LEU A 130 -2.47 -8.49 -13.37
N GLN A 131 -3.20 -9.29 -12.60
CA GLN A 131 -2.64 -10.47 -11.94
C GLN A 131 -2.20 -11.55 -12.96
N ASP A 132 -2.91 -11.69 -14.07
CA ASP A 132 -2.50 -12.62 -15.14
C ASP A 132 -1.31 -12.10 -15.95
N GLU A 133 -1.20 -10.78 -16.13
CA GLU A 133 -0.01 -10.15 -16.71
C GLU A 133 1.23 -10.37 -15.82
N GLU A 134 1.11 -10.15 -14.50
CA GLU A 134 2.18 -10.40 -13.53
C GLU A 134 2.66 -11.87 -13.59
N LYS A 135 1.74 -12.84 -13.56
CA LYS A 135 2.09 -14.26 -13.71
C LYS A 135 2.84 -14.56 -15.02
N THR A 136 2.44 -13.89 -16.09
CA THR A 136 3.07 -14.07 -17.40
C THR A 136 4.51 -13.55 -17.37
N ILE A 137 4.72 -12.38 -16.77
CA ILE A 137 6.05 -11.79 -16.60
C ILE A 137 6.92 -12.69 -15.73
N ASP A 138 6.40 -13.17 -14.59
CA ASP A 138 7.12 -14.08 -13.70
C ASP A 138 7.54 -15.37 -14.41
N TYR A 139 6.64 -15.94 -15.22
CA TYR A 139 6.97 -17.10 -16.06
C TYR A 139 8.14 -16.81 -17.00
N TRP A 140 8.12 -15.66 -17.69
CA TRP A 140 9.20 -15.30 -18.61
C TRP A 140 10.51 -15.01 -17.89
N ILE A 141 10.48 -14.38 -16.71
CA ILE A 141 11.66 -14.16 -15.88
C ILE A 141 12.28 -15.49 -15.50
N GLU A 142 11.50 -16.43 -14.97
CA GLU A 142 11.99 -17.74 -14.56
C GLU A 142 12.52 -18.53 -15.77
N TYR A 143 11.77 -18.52 -16.88
CA TYR A 143 12.17 -19.19 -18.11
C TYR A 143 13.50 -18.65 -18.67
N LEU A 144 13.66 -17.33 -18.76
CA LEU A 144 14.87 -16.72 -19.28
C LEU A 144 16.06 -16.92 -18.33
N GLN A 145 15.88 -16.78 -17.02
CA GLN A 145 16.93 -17.04 -16.04
C GLN A 145 17.41 -18.49 -16.12
N LYS A 146 16.48 -19.45 -16.19
CA LYS A 146 16.80 -20.86 -16.35
C LYS A 146 17.56 -21.12 -17.65
N ASN A 147 17.08 -20.58 -18.77
CA ASN A 147 17.76 -20.73 -20.06
C ASN A 147 19.16 -20.13 -20.06
N LEU A 148 19.35 -18.96 -19.45
CA LEU A 148 20.68 -18.34 -19.33
C LEU A 148 21.61 -19.20 -18.48
N GLN A 149 21.12 -19.74 -17.37
CA GLN A 149 21.90 -20.61 -16.50
C GLN A 149 22.27 -21.91 -17.21
N GLU A 150 21.31 -22.58 -17.86
CA GLU A 150 21.54 -23.84 -18.58
C GLU A 150 22.51 -23.69 -19.75
N LYS A 151 22.39 -22.60 -20.52
CA LYS A 151 23.22 -22.39 -21.71
C LYS A 151 24.61 -21.83 -21.41
N PHE A 152 24.74 -20.92 -20.44
CA PHE A 152 26.00 -20.18 -20.23
C PHE A 152 26.75 -20.59 -18.95
N GLN A 153 26.08 -21.11 -17.92
CA GLN A 153 26.73 -21.42 -16.64
C GLN A 153 27.00 -22.90 -16.43
N SER A 154 26.20 -23.80 -17.02
CA SER A 154 26.35 -25.25 -16.82
C SER A 154 27.02 -26.02 -17.95
N ASP A 155 27.15 -25.45 -19.15
CA ASP A 155 27.81 -26.13 -20.28
C ASP A 155 29.31 -25.77 -20.35
N PRO A 156 30.22 -26.72 -20.09
CA PRO A 156 31.66 -26.48 -20.15
C PRO A 156 32.16 -26.08 -21.54
N GLU A 157 31.48 -26.52 -22.61
CA GLU A 157 31.87 -26.20 -23.99
C GLU A 157 31.56 -24.74 -24.32
N VAL A 158 30.45 -24.20 -23.81
CA VAL A 158 30.06 -22.80 -24.00
C VAL A 158 30.90 -21.87 -23.12
N ALA A 159 31.29 -22.32 -21.92
CA ALA A 159 32.16 -21.55 -21.02
C ALA A 159 33.49 -21.16 -21.70
N LYS A 160 34.02 -22.01 -22.59
CA LYS A 160 35.23 -21.74 -23.37
C LYS A 160 35.10 -20.54 -24.31
N TYR A 161 33.90 -20.22 -24.77
CA TYR A 161 33.62 -19.10 -25.67
C TYR A 161 33.08 -17.86 -24.94
N THR A 162 32.99 -17.91 -23.60
CA THR A 162 32.51 -16.80 -22.77
C THR A 162 33.66 -15.88 -22.39
N PHE A 163 34.29 -15.26 -23.39
CA PHE A 163 35.34 -14.28 -23.20
C PHE A 163 35.15 -13.11 -24.17
N LEU A 164 35.73 -11.97 -23.82
CA LEU A 164 35.83 -10.82 -24.71
C LEU A 164 37.28 -10.69 -25.14
N THR A 165 37.50 -10.31 -26.40
CA THR A 165 38.83 -10.06 -26.94
C THR A 165 39.28 -8.64 -26.61
N HIS A 166 40.60 -8.43 -26.68
CA HIS A 166 41.18 -7.10 -26.55
C HIS A 166 40.65 -6.12 -27.60
N ASP A 167 40.38 -6.60 -28.81
CA ASP A 167 39.86 -5.76 -29.89
C ASP A 167 38.41 -5.34 -29.64
N ASP A 168 37.58 -6.20 -29.02
CA ASP A 168 36.21 -5.84 -28.61
C ASP A 168 36.22 -4.66 -27.61
N PHE A 169 37.15 -4.68 -26.63
CA PHE A 169 37.32 -3.58 -25.68
C PHE A 169 37.82 -2.29 -26.35
N LYS A 170 38.66 -2.41 -27.38
CA LYS A 170 39.11 -1.26 -28.19
C LYS A 170 37.99 -0.66 -29.04
N GLU A 171 37.05 -1.46 -29.52
CA GLU A 171 35.89 -0.93 -30.24
C GLU A 171 34.90 -0.22 -29.30
N LEU A 172 34.66 -0.77 -28.11
CA LEU A 172 33.81 -0.14 -27.09
C LEU A 172 34.32 1.26 -26.68
N SER A 173 35.64 1.42 -26.54
CA SER A 173 36.26 2.71 -26.20
C SER A 173 36.24 3.72 -27.36
N LYS A 174 36.21 3.28 -28.62
CA LYS A 174 36.06 4.15 -29.80
C LYS A 174 34.63 4.66 -30.01
N SER A 175 33.64 3.89 -29.58
CA SER A 175 32.21 4.17 -29.73
C SER A 175 31.74 5.37 -28.88
N GLN A 176 32.39 5.60 -27.73
CA GLN A 176 32.13 6.78 -26.90
C GLN A 176 32.90 7.98 -27.47
N GLN A 177 32.18 8.76 -28.26
CA GLN A 177 32.68 9.82 -29.12
C GLN A 177 33.01 11.09 -28.33
N THR A 178 34.06 11.10 -27.49
CA THR A 178 34.74 12.32 -27.01
C THR A 178 36.19 12.03 -26.57
N ASP A 179 37.19 12.45 -27.34
CA ASP A 179 38.57 12.76 -26.90
C ASP A 179 39.33 11.81 -25.92
N HIS A 180 39.08 10.51 -25.92
CA HIS A 180 39.77 9.54 -25.05
C HIS A 180 41.17 9.11 -25.55
N LYS A 181 42.00 10.05 -26.04
CA LYS A 181 43.43 9.76 -26.28
C LYS A 181 44.15 9.60 -24.93
N GLY A 182 44.24 8.36 -24.44
CA GLY A 182 45.05 8.01 -23.26
C GLY A 182 44.29 7.51 -22.04
N GLU A 183 43.05 7.03 -22.18
CA GLU A 183 42.32 6.43 -21.05
C GLU A 183 42.80 5.00 -20.77
N ALA A 184 43.15 4.73 -19.50
CA ALA A 184 43.48 3.39 -19.04
C ALA A 184 42.19 2.63 -18.70
N LEU A 185 41.93 1.52 -19.40
CA LEU A 185 40.79 0.67 -19.11
C LEU A 185 41.16 -0.39 -18.06
N PHE A 186 40.42 -0.43 -16.96
CA PHE A 186 40.57 -1.45 -15.91
C PHE A 186 39.50 -2.53 -16.08
N ILE A 187 39.92 -3.78 -16.23
CA ILE A 187 39.05 -4.95 -16.24
C ILE A 187 39.13 -5.60 -14.87
N ILE A 188 38.03 -5.60 -14.13
CA ILE A 188 37.94 -6.15 -12.78
C ILE A 188 37.13 -7.44 -12.84
N THR A 189 37.72 -8.54 -12.40
CA THR A 189 37.02 -9.82 -12.19
C THR A 189 36.96 -10.09 -10.70
N ALA A 190 35.76 -10.12 -10.15
CA ALA A 190 35.53 -10.30 -8.72
C ALA A 190 34.46 -11.38 -8.48
N PRO A 191 34.57 -12.14 -7.37
CA PRO A 191 33.57 -13.14 -7.02
C PRO A 191 32.23 -12.50 -6.66
N LYS A 192 31.16 -13.30 -6.73
CA LYS A 192 29.81 -12.88 -6.34
C LYS A 192 29.80 -12.42 -4.88
N GLY A 193 29.11 -11.31 -4.61
CA GLY A 193 29.08 -10.70 -3.28
C GLY A 193 30.20 -9.69 -2.99
N THR A 194 31.06 -9.39 -3.97
CA THR A 194 32.03 -8.28 -3.85
C THR A 194 31.30 -6.94 -3.82
N SER A 195 31.56 -6.13 -2.78
CA SER A 195 31.09 -4.75 -2.68
C SER A 195 32.00 -3.83 -3.49
N VAL A 196 31.40 -2.88 -4.19
CA VAL A 196 32.09 -1.81 -4.92
C VAL A 196 31.59 -0.48 -4.36
N GLU A 197 32.50 0.28 -3.76
CA GLU A 197 32.18 1.56 -3.09
C GLU A 197 33.03 2.67 -3.68
N THR A 198 32.38 3.81 -3.99
CA THR A 198 33.05 5.02 -4.47
C THR A 198 32.73 6.12 -3.47
N PRO A 199 33.64 6.47 -2.54
CA PRO A 199 33.40 7.55 -1.59
C PRO A 199 33.18 8.88 -2.33
N GLN A 200 32.17 9.64 -1.91
CA GLN A 200 31.90 10.97 -2.44
C GLN A 200 32.64 12.10 -1.69
N GLU A 201 33.52 11.74 -0.76
CA GLU A 201 34.29 12.74 -0.03
C GLU A 201 35.29 13.40 -0.98
N ASN A 202 35.16 14.73 -1.13
CA ASN A 202 36.10 15.56 -1.87
C ASN A 202 37.45 15.58 -1.13
N ASN A 203 38.20 14.49 -1.23
CA ASN A 203 39.56 14.43 -0.75
C ASN A 203 40.45 15.15 -1.78
N PRO A 204 41.03 16.33 -1.44
CA PRO A 204 41.79 17.12 -2.41
C PRO A 204 43.05 16.40 -2.92
N GLU A 205 43.53 15.39 -2.20
CA GLU A 205 44.69 14.59 -2.59
C GLU A 205 44.33 13.39 -3.49
N TYR A 206 43.12 12.84 -3.33
CA TYR A 206 42.62 11.70 -4.09
C TYR A 206 41.13 11.89 -4.45
N PRO A 207 40.83 12.67 -5.49
CA PRO A 207 39.45 13.06 -5.83
C PRO A 207 38.58 11.91 -6.34
N TYR A 208 39.19 10.80 -6.76
CA TYR A 208 38.51 9.60 -7.24
C TYR A 208 39.11 8.37 -6.59
N GLN A 209 38.28 7.61 -5.88
CA GLN A 209 38.67 6.37 -5.22
C GLN A 209 37.60 5.31 -5.48
N VAL A 210 38.02 4.06 -5.65
CA VAL A 210 37.13 2.90 -5.76
C VAL A 210 37.64 1.85 -4.80
N TYR A 211 36.79 1.42 -3.88
CA TYR A 211 37.07 0.34 -2.94
C TYR A 211 36.35 -0.92 -3.40
N LEU A 212 37.11 -2.02 -3.49
CA LEU A 212 36.59 -3.33 -3.82
C LEU A 212 36.78 -4.23 -2.60
N ASN A 213 35.68 -4.73 -2.04
CA ASN A 213 35.73 -5.59 -0.86
C ASN A 213 35.03 -6.91 -1.12
N SER A 214 35.81 -8.00 -1.18
CA SER A 214 35.28 -9.35 -1.33
C SER A 214 34.92 -9.92 0.05
N SER A 215 33.63 -10.12 0.31
CA SER A 215 33.17 -10.81 1.51
C SER A 215 33.55 -12.28 1.46
N LYS A 216 34.24 -12.81 2.48
CA LYS A 216 34.62 -14.22 2.55
C LYS A 216 33.38 -15.12 2.56
N VAL A 217 33.15 -15.83 1.46
CA VAL A 217 32.20 -16.95 1.42
C VAL A 217 32.98 -18.25 1.64
N GLN A 218 32.55 -19.09 2.58
CA GLN A 218 33.19 -20.38 2.84
C GLN A 218 33.19 -21.23 1.56
N GLY A 219 34.38 -21.65 1.11
CA GLY A 219 34.54 -22.55 -0.03
C GLY A 219 34.70 -21.90 -1.41
N GLN A 220 34.82 -20.57 -1.52
CA GLN A 220 35.09 -19.89 -2.80
C GLN A 220 36.42 -19.12 -2.79
N ASN A 221 37.02 -18.98 -3.98
CA ASN A 221 38.17 -18.08 -4.15
C ASN A 221 37.68 -16.64 -4.00
N ASN A 222 38.27 -15.92 -3.03
CA ASN A 222 37.89 -14.54 -2.70
C ASN A 222 38.83 -13.50 -3.33
N GLU A 223 39.66 -13.94 -4.28
CA GLU A 223 40.61 -13.07 -4.97
C GLU A 223 39.91 -12.20 -6.02
N ILE A 224 40.18 -10.90 -5.97
CA ILE A 224 39.79 -9.95 -7.01
C ILE A 224 40.97 -9.80 -7.96
N GLN A 225 40.73 -9.97 -9.25
CA GLN A 225 41.71 -9.80 -10.31
C GLN A 225 41.46 -8.48 -11.02
N VAL A 226 42.53 -7.70 -11.24
CA VAL A 226 42.45 -6.42 -11.95
C VAL A 226 43.49 -6.44 -13.07
N TYR A 227 43.02 -6.24 -14.29
CA TYR A 227 43.83 -6.14 -15.50
C TYR A 227 43.76 -4.72 -16.05
N ILE A 228 44.87 -4.22 -16.58
CA ILE A 228 44.92 -2.93 -17.27
C ILE A 228 45.06 -3.21 -18.76
N CYS A 229 44.11 -2.71 -19.54
CA CYS A 229 44.17 -2.72 -20.99
C CYS A 229 44.77 -1.36 -21.42
N SER A 230 46.06 -1.37 -21.74
CA SER A 230 46.77 -0.20 -22.28
C SER A 230 46.88 -0.32 -23.80
N ASP A 231 46.59 0.76 -24.52
CA ASP A 231 47.05 0.87 -25.90
C ASP A 231 48.58 0.91 -25.92
N GLU A 232 49.21 0.19 -26.85
CA GLU A 232 50.67 0.09 -27.03
C GLU A 232 51.38 1.45 -27.18
N ASN A 233 50.62 2.54 -27.31
CA ASN A 233 51.11 3.91 -27.41
C ASN A 233 51.45 4.57 -26.06
N TYR A 234 51.16 3.95 -24.91
CA TYR A 234 51.52 4.49 -23.58
C TYR A 234 52.00 3.39 -22.62
N PRO A 235 53.30 3.08 -22.59
CA PRO A 235 53.86 2.16 -21.60
C PRO A 235 53.75 2.74 -20.19
N ILE A 236 53.19 1.96 -19.26
CA ILE A 236 53.13 2.31 -17.84
C ILE A 236 54.49 1.98 -17.21
N GLU A 237 55.30 2.99 -16.89
CA GLU A 237 56.54 2.81 -16.14
C GLU A 237 56.23 2.51 -14.66
N TYR A 238 56.59 1.31 -14.21
CA TYR A 238 56.46 0.92 -12.81
C TYR A 238 57.70 1.35 -12.02
N GLU A 239 57.63 2.45 -11.27
CA GLU A 239 58.58 2.67 -10.19
C GLU A 239 58.20 1.80 -8.99
N LYS A 240 58.85 0.62 -8.88
CA LYS A 240 58.85 -0.13 -7.62
C LYS A 240 59.60 0.71 -6.58
N LYS A 241 58.86 1.38 -5.69
CA LYS A 241 59.44 1.86 -4.42
C LYS A 241 59.98 0.67 -3.65
N GLN A 242 61.31 0.56 -3.57
CA GLN A 242 61.97 -0.37 -2.67
C GLN A 242 61.60 0.03 -1.24
N LYS A 243 61.13 -0.95 -0.46
CA LYS A 243 60.89 -0.82 0.97
C LYS A 243 62.20 -0.62 1.73
#